data_AF-A0A947JDU1-F1
#
_entry.id   AF-A0A947JDU1-F1
#
_cell.length_a   1.000
_cell.length_b   1.000
_cell.length_c   1.000
_cell.angle_alpha   90.00
_cell.angle_beta   90.00
_cell.angle_gamma   90.00
#
_symmetry.space_group_name_H-M   'P 1'
#
loop_
_entity.id
_entity.type
_entity.pdbx_description
1 polymer ?
#
loop_
_entity_poly.entity_id
_entity_poly.type
_entity_poly.pdbx_seq_one_letter_code
_entity_poly.pdbx_strand_id
1 'polypeptide(L)'
;MKLKHNSNADKSVQENRKKFLNKNQIQINDLIAAKLAHRNNIKNVFKEDKGRCIENSDELITTEKNIYLTFTVADCFPVFLFDPVNNIIGLMHIGWGGASKGIIENIIKLILYYTRNNISNLLV
;
A
#
# COMPACT_ATOMS: atom_id res chain seq x y z
N MET A 1 -3.20 15.37 2.78
CA MET A 1 -3.56 14.06 3.36
C MET A 1 -2.90 13.87 4.73
N LYS A 2 -3.67 13.65 5.80
CA LYS A 2 -3.12 13.37 7.15
C LYS A 2 -2.82 11.87 7.23
N LEU A 3 -1.55 11.51 7.05
CA LEU A 3 -1.05 10.15 7.25
C LEU A 3 -1.01 9.90 8.76
N LYS A 4 -2.15 9.51 9.34
CA LYS A 4 -2.36 9.47 10.80
C LYS A 4 -1.82 8.19 11.42
N HIS A 5 -0.57 8.22 11.86
CA HIS A 5 -0.18 7.59 13.11
C HIS A 5 0.87 8.48 13.80
N ASN A 6 0.65 8.76 15.09
CA ASN A 6 1.34 9.70 15.98
C ASN A 6 1.12 11.20 15.75
N SER A 7 0.36 11.80 16.69
CA SER A 7 0.15 13.23 16.95
C SER A 7 -0.32 14.10 15.78
N ASN A 8 -1.35 14.90 16.02
CA ASN A 8 -1.55 16.09 15.22
C ASN A 8 -0.25 16.93 15.24
N ALA A 9 0.25 17.28 14.05
CA ALA A 9 1.04 18.48 13.78
C ALA A 9 2.54 18.52 14.14
N ASP A 10 3.32 17.46 13.88
CA ASP A 10 4.76 17.71 13.67
C ASP A 10 4.99 18.32 12.28
N LYS A 11 5.24 19.63 12.24
CA LYS A 11 5.56 20.37 11.02
C LYS A 11 6.75 19.74 10.28
N SER A 12 7.72 19.19 11.02
CA SER A 12 8.91 18.57 10.45
C SER A 12 8.56 17.31 9.63
N VAL A 13 7.63 16.48 10.12
CA VAL A 13 7.17 15.28 9.41
C VAL A 13 6.47 15.66 8.11
N GLN A 14 5.60 16.67 8.14
CA GLN A 14 4.91 17.14 6.93
C GLN A 14 5.89 17.73 5.93
N GLU A 15 6.87 18.50 6.41
CA GLU A 15 7.91 19.08 5.57
C GLU A 15 8.80 17.99 4.94
N ASN A 16 9.19 16.97 5.69
CA ASN A 16 9.97 15.84 5.20
C ASN A 16 9.22 15.07 4.11
N ARG A 17 7.92 14.78 4.33
CA ARG A 17 7.07 14.15 3.30
C ARG A 17 6.95 15.05 2.08
N LYS A 18 6.71 16.36 2.25
CA LYS A 18 6.62 17.32 1.14
C LYS A 18 7.93 17.40 0.35
N LYS A 19 9.09 17.42 1.02
CA LYS A 19 10.41 17.38 0.38
C LYS A 19 10.59 16.11 -0.45
N PHE A 20 10.25 14.95 0.11
CA PHE A 20 10.31 13.68 -0.62
C PHE A 20 9.40 13.69 -1.86
N LEU A 21 8.14 14.09 -1.72
CA LEU A 21 7.17 14.13 -2.81
C LEU A 21 7.62 15.10 -3.92
N ASN A 22 8.02 16.32 -3.55
CA ASN A 22 8.50 17.32 -4.49
C ASN A 22 9.75 16.85 -5.25
N LYS A 23 10.72 16.24 -4.55
CA LYS A 23 11.94 15.70 -5.17
C LYS A 23 11.64 14.65 -6.24
N ASN A 24 10.57 13.87 -6.04
CA ASN A 24 10.15 12.81 -6.96
C ASN A 24 9.01 13.23 -7.90
N GLN A 25 8.62 14.52 -7.92
CA GLN A 25 7.54 15.05 -8.76
C GLN A 25 6.18 14.34 -8.53
N ILE A 26 5.95 13.84 -7.32
CA ILE A 26 4.71 13.15 -6.94
C ILE A 26 3.74 14.17 -6.32
N GLN A 27 2.53 14.25 -6.86
CA GLN A 27 1.48 15.09 -6.27
C GLN A 27 0.84 14.36 -5.09
N ILE A 28 0.60 15.08 -3.98
CA ILE A 28 -0.02 14.48 -2.78
C ILE A 28 -1.41 13.85 -3.07
N ASN A 29 -2.12 14.39 -4.06
CA ASN A 29 -3.43 13.90 -4.46
C ASN A 29 -3.34 12.61 -5.29
N ASP A 30 -2.18 12.20 -5.79
CA ASP A 30 -2.02 10.93 -6.48
C ASP A 30 -1.69 9.76 -5.54
N LEU A 31 -1.49 10.03 -4.24
CA LEU A 31 -1.23 8.99 -3.25
C LEU A 31 -2.53 8.40 -2.69
N ILE A 32 -2.46 7.11 -2.39
CA ILE A 32 -3.41 6.42 -1.51
C ILE A 32 -2.56 5.77 -0.43
N ALA A 33 -2.88 6.02 0.84
CA ALA A 33 -2.11 5.45 1.94
C ALA A 33 -2.91 4.52 2.80
N ALA A 34 -2.21 3.65 3.50
CA ALA A 34 -2.79 2.80 4.53
C ALA A 34 -2.42 3.28 5.92
N LYS A 35 -3.39 3.19 6.82
CA LYS A 35 -3.15 3.18 8.27
C LYS A 35 -3.19 1.74 8.75
N LEU A 36 -1.99 1.24 9.06
CA LEU A 36 -1.71 -0.16 9.39
C LEU A 36 -2.44 -0.61 10.66
N ALA A 37 -3.13 -1.75 10.58
CA ALA A 37 -3.82 -2.36 11.71
C ALA A 37 -2.98 -3.45 12.39
N HIS A 38 -1.85 -3.84 11.78
CA HIS A 38 -1.02 -4.98 12.17
C HIS A 38 -1.84 -6.28 12.23
N ARG A 39 -2.74 -6.45 11.26
CA ARG A 39 -3.59 -7.63 11.06
C ARG A 39 -3.30 -8.20 9.67
N ASN A 40 -4.32 -8.68 8.96
CA ASN A 40 -4.23 -9.26 7.63
C ASN A 40 -5.25 -8.61 6.68
N ASN A 41 -5.52 -7.32 6.88
CA ASN A 41 -6.59 -6.61 6.17
C ASN A 41 -6.10 -6.14 4.81
N ILE A 42 -6.76 -6.62 3.76
CA ILE A 42 -6.48 -6.25 2.36
C ILE A 42 -7.54 -5.29 1.84
N LYS A 43 -7.09 -4.22 1.15
CA LYS A 43 -7.97 -3.25 0.49
C LYS A 43 -7.60 -3.08 -0.97
N ASN A 44 -8.58 -3.38 -1.82
CA ASN A 44 -8.58 -2.95 -3.21
C ASN A 44 -8.89 -1.46 -3.24
N VAL A 45 -8.03 -0.69 -3.90
CA VAL A 45 -8.18 0.77 -3.99
C VAL A 45 -8.16 1.23 -5.44
N PHE A 46 -8.78 2.37 -5.70
CA PHE A 46 -8.98 2.88 -7.06
C PHE A 46 -8.71 4.39 -7.12
N LYS A 47 -8.77 4.99 -8.31
CA LYS A 47 -8.54 6.43 -8.52
C LYS A 47 -9.44 7.31 -7.66
N GLU A 48 -10.63 6.86 -7.28
CA GLU A 48 -11.53 7.59 -6.38
C GLU A 48 -11.00 7.74 -4.95
N ASP A 49 -10.04 6.90 -4.55
CA ASP A 49 -9.41 6.93 -3.24
C ASP A 49 -8.16 7.82 -3.19
N LYS A 50 -7.79 8.43 -4.31
CA LYS A 50 -6.70 9.39 -4.41
C LYS A 50 -6.78 10.49 -3.36
N GLY A 51 -5.66 10.75 -2.69
CA GLY A 51 -5.52 11.69 -1.59
C GLY A 51 -6.10 11.19 -0.24
N ARG A 52 -6.61 9.95 -0.16
CA ARG A 52 -7.20 9.36 1.06
C ARG A 52 -6.23 8.45 1.80
N CYS A 53 -6.44 8.41 3.12
CA CYS A 53 -5.83 7.44 4.02
C CYS A 53 -6.86 6.35 4.33
N ILE A 54 -6.61 5.14 3.86
CA ILE A 54 -7.44 3.97 4.09
C ILE A 54 -7.17 3.47 5.51
N GLU A 55 -8.21 3.52 6.34
CA GLU A 55 -8.13 3.09 7.74
C GLU A 55 -8.13 1.56 7.83
N ASN A 56 -7.42 1.03 8.83
CA ASN A 56 -7.38 -0.40 9.17
C ASN A 56 -7.00 -1.32 8.00
N SER A 57 -6.00 -0.93 7.23
CA SER A 57 -5.48 -1.72 6.10
C SER A 57 -4.02 -2.01 6.30
N ASP A 58 -3.60 -3.25 6.10
CA ASP A 58 -2.19 -3.64 6.08
C ASP A 58 -1.69 -3.71 4.63
N GLU A 59 -2.60 -3.92 3.69
CA GLU A 59 -2.28 -4.25 2.32
C GLU A 59 -3.11 -3.38 1.38
N LEU A 60 -2.47 -2.70 0.43
CA LEU A 60 -3.15 -1.99 -0.64
C LEU A 60 -2.84 -2.66 -1.97
N ILE A 61 -3.87 -2.85 -2.80
CA ILE A 61 -3.71 -3.39 -4.15
C ILE A 61 -4.60 -2.63 -5.12
N THR A 62 -4.10 -2.43 -6.34
CA THR A 62 -4.89 -1.81 -7.41
C THR A 62 -4.46 -2.35 -8.77
N THR A 63 -5.38 -2.28 -9.72
CA THR A 63 -5.14 -2.52 -11.14
C THR A 63 -5.14 -1.23 -11.96
N GLU A 64 -5.27 -0.08 -11.30
CA GLU A 64 -5.36 1.23 -11.96
C GLU A 64 -4.01 1.95 -11.98
N LYS A 65 -3.69 2.53 -13.14
CA LYS A 65 -2.46 3.30 -13.36
C LYS A 65 -2.55 4.69 -12.74
N ASN A 66 -1.37 5.31 -12.57
CA ASN A 66 -1.19 6.67 -12.06
C ASN A 66 -1.68 6.84 -10.61
N ILE A 67 -1.47 5.82 -9.79
CA ILE A 67 -1.74 5.80 -8.35
C ILE A 67 -0.44 5.46 -7.64
N TYR A 68 -0.13 6.16 -6.54
CA TYR A 68 0.98 5.83 -5.66
C TYR A 68 0.44 5.22 -4.36
N LEU A 69 0.77 3.95 -4.09
CA LEU A 69 0.45 3.32 -2.83
C LEU A 69 1.52 3.67 -1.78
N THR A 70 1.12 3.95 -0.54
CA THR A 70 2.09 4.26 0.52
C THR A 70 1.63 3.80 1.90
N PHE A 71 2.57 3.45 2.77
CA PHE A 71 2.38 3.46 4.20
C PHE A 71 3.71 3.84 4.87
N THR A 72 3.73 3.90 6.20
CA THR A 72 4.96 4.13 6.94
C THR A 72 5.18 2.95 7.88
N VAL A 73 6.39 2.39 7.85
CA VAL A 73 6.78 1.23 8.63
C VAL A 73 8.16 1.47 9.25
N ALA A 74 8.40 0.84 10.39
CA ALA A 74 9.71 0.62 10.96
C ALA A 74 9.73 -0.83 11.46
N ASP A 75 10.82 -1.55 11.22
CA ASP A 75 11.09 -2.93 11.63
C ASP A 75 10.24 -4.05 10.99
N CYS A 76 8.97 -3.80 10.62
CA CYS A 76 8.18 -4.76 9.84
C CYS A 76 8.58 -4.75 8.35
N PHE A 77 8.17 -5.79 7.61
CA PHE A 77 8.60 -5.98 6.21
C PHE A 77 7.63 -5.30 5.23
N PRO A 78 8.07 -4.26 4.49
CA PRO A 78 7.34 -3.78 3.33
C PRO A 78 7.61 -4.70 2.13
N VAL A 79 6.56 -5.27 1.54
CA VAL A 79 6.67 -6.07 0.31
C VAL A 79 5.94 -5.34 -0.83
N PHE A 80 6.58 -5.25 -1.98
CA PHE A 80 6.00 -4.66 -3.18
C PHE A 80 5.55 -5.78 -4.09
N LEU A 81 4.42 -5.62 -4.76
CA LEU A 81 3.94 -6.57 -5.75
C LEU A 81 3.76 -5.86 -7.08
N PHE A 82 4.14 -6.51 -8.17
CA PHE A 82 3.92 -6.00 -9.50
C PHE A 82 3.64 -7.12 -10.49
N ASP A 83 2.52 -7.03 -11.21
CA ASP A 83 2.24 -7.83 -12.40
C ASP A 83 2.02 -6.89 -13.59
N PRO A 84 2.94 -6.85 -14.58
CA PRO A 84 2.84 -5.95 -15.72
C PRO A 84 1.74 -6.35 -16.72
N VAL A 85 1.36 -7.63 -16.78
CA VAL A 85 0.35 -8.15 -17.72
C VAL A 85 -1.05 -7.78 -17.24
N ASN A 86 -1.31 -7.98 -15.95
CA ASN A 86 -2.60 -7.69 -15.33
C ASN A 86 -2.68 -6.27 -14.75
N ASN A 87 -1.62 -5.47 -14.89
CA ASN A 87 -1.46 -4.11 -14.35
C ASN A 87 -1.66 -4.03 -12.83
N ILE A 88 -1.30 -5.10 -12.09
CA ILE A 88 -1.44 -5.15 -10.65
C ILE A 88 -0.24 -4.45 -10.02
N ILE A 89 -0.47 -3.52 -9.11
CA ILE A 89 0.51 -3.11 -8.11
C ILE A 89 -0.05 -3.38 -6.72
N GLY A 90 0.82 -3.85 -5.83
CA GLY A 90 0.49 -4.05 -4.43
C GLY A 90 1.58 -3.49 -3.53
N LEU A 91 1.17 -3.00 -2.36
CA LEU A 91 2.08 -2.58 -1.31
C LEU A 91 1.60 -3.20 0.00
N MET A 92 2.49 -4.00 0.59
CA MET A 92 2.18 -4.95 1.64
C MET A 92 2.94 -4.70 2.92
N HIS A 93 2.26 -4.73 4.06
CA HIS A 93 2.86 -4.62 5.38
C HIS A 93 2.80 -5.96 6.11
N ILE A 94 3.93 -6.68 6.10
CA ILE A 94 4.06 -7.97 6.76
C ILE A 94 4.73 -7.80 8.12
N GLY A 95 3.92 -7.51 9.13
CA GLY A 95 4.32 -7.67 10.54
C GLY A 95 4.13 -9.11 11.03
N TRP A 96 4.78 -9.47 12.15
CA TRP A 96 4.66 -10.81 12.75
C TRP A 96 3.19 -11.23 12.99
N GLY A 97 2.35 -10.28 13.45
CA GLY A 97 0.94 -10.51 13.73
C GLY A 97 0.09 -10.75 12.46
N GLY A 98 0.49 -10.18 11.33
CA GLY A 98 -0.14 -10.43 10.03
C GLY A 98 0.33 -11.75 9.42
N ALA A 99 1.63 -12.04 9.50
CA ALA A 99 2.22 -13.29 9.05
C ALA A 99 1.58 -14.50 9.74
N SER A 100 1.43 -14.46 11.06
CA SER A 100 0.76 -15.54 11.83
C SER A 100 -0.73 -15.74 11.48
N LYS A 101 -1.36 -14.79 10.77
CA LYS A 101 -2.77 -14.83 10.34
C LYS A 101 -2.94 -15.10 8.84
N GLY A 102 -1.90 -15.59 8.18
CA GLY A 102 -1.94 -16.03 6.80
C GLY A 102 -2.11 -14.90 5.78
N ILE A 103 -1.49 -13.73 6.04
CA ILE A 103 -1.58 -12.57 5.15
C ILE A 103 -1.02 -12.86 3.75
N ILE A 104 0.03 -13.68 3.65
CA ILE A 104 0.67 -14.07 2.39
C ILE A 104 -0.29 -14.92 1.56
N GLU A 105 -0.92 -15.91 2.17
CA GLU A 105 -1.86 -16.82 1.54
C GLU A 105 -3.11 -16.07 1.03
N ASN A 106 -3.60 -15.11 1.80
CA ASN A 106 -4.72 -14.27 1.38
C ASN A 106 -4.39 -13.44 0.13
N ILE A 107 -3.16 -12.94 0.05
CA ILE A 107 -2.71 -12.13 -1.07
C ILE A 107 -2.46 -12.97 -2.31
N ILE A 108 -1.81 -14.13 -2.17
CA ILE A 108 -1.63 -15.06 -3.29
C ILE A 108 -3.00 -15.47 -3.85
N LYS A 109 -3.99 -15.77 -3.01
CA LYS A 109 -5.36 -16.08 -3.47
C LYS A 109 -5.98 -14.92 -4.25
N LEU A 110 -5.81 -13.69 -3.77
CA LEU A 110 -6.33 -12.51 -4.44
C LEU A 110 -5.65 -12.27 -5.80
N ILE A 111 -4.33 -12.43 -5.87
CA ILE A 111 -3.58 -12.29 -7.12
C ILE A 111 -3.98 -13.40 -8.10
N LEU A 112 -4.11 -14.65 -7.65
CA LEU A 112 -4.59 -15.75 -8.49
C LEU A 112 -5.99 -15.45 -9.07
N TYR A 113 -6.87 -14.82 -8.29
CA TYR A 113 -8.16 -14.35 -8.80
C TYR A 113 -7.99 -13.31 -9.92
N TYR A 114 -7.17 -12.27 -9.72
CA TYR A 114 -6.94 -11.24 -10.74
C TYR A 114 -6.25 -11.77 -12.01
N THR A 115 -5.31 -12.69 -11.84
CA THR A 115 -4.45 -13.21 -12.90
C THR A 115 -5.01 -14.46 -13.59
N ARG A 116 -6.22 -14.89 -13.22
CA ARG A 116 -6.86 -16.13 -13.72
C ARG A 116 -5.97 -17.36 -13.51
N ASN A 117 -5.47 -17.51 -12.30
CA ASN A 117 -4.58 -18.59 -11.83
C ASN A 117 -3.20 -18.62 -12.50
N ASN A 118 -2.68 -17.48 -12.97
CA ASN A 118 -1.33 -17.41 -13.54
C ASN A 118 -0.45 -16.33 -12.87
N ILE A 119 0.49 -16.77 -12.04
CA ILE A 119 1.42 -15.90 -11.32
C ILE A 119 2.81 -15.81 -11.97
N SER A 120 3.01 -16.31 -13.18
CA SER A 120 4.34 -16.35 -13.82
C SER A 120 4.95 -14.95 -14.04
N ASN A 121 4.10 -13.92 -14.07
CA ASN A 121 4.51 -12.53 -14.27
C ASN A 121 4.55 -11.72 -12.98
N LEU A 122 4.21 -12.32 -11.83
CA LEU A 122 4.23 -11.64 -10.55
C LEU A 122 5.67 -11.45 -10.08
N LEU A 123 6.03 -10.20 -9.82
CA LEU A 123 7.27 -9.78 -9.19
C LEU A 123 6.97 -9.38 -7.74
N VAL A 124 7.87 -9.77 -6.83
CA VAL A 124 7.82 -9.53 -5.38
C VAL A 124 9.15 -8.93 -4.93
#